data_AF-A0A3L8DMS4-F1
#
_entry.id   AF-A0A3L8DMS4-F1
#
_cell.length_a   1.000
_cell.length_b   1.000
_cell.length_c   1.000
_cell.angle_alpha   90.00
_cell.angle_beta   90.00
_cell.angle_gamma   90.00
#
_symmetry.space_group_name_H-M   'P 1'
#
loop_
_entity.id
_entity.type
_entity.pdbx_description
1 polymer ?
#
loop_
_entity_poly.entity_id
_entity_poly.type
_entity_poly.pdbx_seq_one_letter_code
_entity_poly.pdbx_strand_id
1 'polypeptide(L)'
;MLLGFCEDYKRVVINARHELVLIRARNDNNCVVLSSDRHEPKIDLHKVQWRMPHVYLNEINKLRLLRTLENGRFLSMAFHSWDLYEFPLLQSTTAHTWAVKATTQLEKPRYVIFALQTGRRNVRTKDASLFDECDLSNVKLFLNSEFYPYDDMHLDFTKNRYAVLYDMYTRFCRAFYALDWDDDGAMLTMSKFLHCGPLVVIDCSRQNEAVKSATVDVRIEFDCRRNVPPETTASCLILHDRVVEYNPLTSVVRRVV
;
A
#
# COMPACT_ATOMS: atom_id res chain seq x y z
N MET A 1 0.29 -10.10 -9.81
CA MET A 1 -0.83 -9.46 -10.55
C MET A 1 -0.59 -7.96 -10.50
N LEU A 2 -0.72 -7.18 -11.58
CA LEU A 2 -0.22 -5.79 -11.58
C LEU A 2 -1.09 -4.78 -10.80
N LEU A 3 -2.30 -5.18 -10.35
CA LEU A 3 -3.25 -4.32 -9.65
C LEU A 3 -4.17 -5.20 -8.80
N GLY A 4 -3.78 -5.43 -7.55
CA GLY A 4 -4.41 -6.38 -6.63
C GLY A 4 -5.80 -6.01 -6.14
N PHE A 5 -6.75 -5.82 -7.05
CA PHE A 5 -8.13 -5.49 -6.70
C PHE A 5 -8.80 -6.66 -5.97
N CYS A 6 -9.08 -6.48 -4.68
CA CYS A 6 -9.68 -7.48 -3.80
C CYS A 6 -8.93 -8.83 -3.83
N GLU A 7 -7.58 -8.81 -3.83
CA GLU A 7 -6.74 -10.02 -3.86
C GLU A 7 -7.09 -11.04 -2.77
N ASP A 8 -7.60 -10.56 -1.64
CA ASP A 8 -7.98 -11.34 -0.47
C ASP A 8 -9.44 -11.82 -0.48
N TYR A 9 -10.32 -11.24 -1.31
CA TYR A 9 -11.73 -11.61 -1.36
C TYR A 9 -11.98 -12.82 -2.27
N LYS A 10 -12.03 -14.01 -1.66
CA LYS A 10 -12.21 -15.29 -2.36
C LYS A 10 -13.66 -15.77 -2.51
N ARG A 11 -14.64 -14.88 -2.32
CA ARG A 11 -16.08 -15.24 -2.36
C ARG A 11 -16.76 -14.69 -3.63
N VAL A 12 -17.91 -15.27 -3.96
CA VAL A 12 -18.71 -14.84 -5.12
C VAL A 12 -19.37 -13.50 -4.82
N VAL A 13 -19.28 -12.56 -5.77
CA VAL A 13 -20.04 -11.31 -5.76
C VAL A 13 -21.25 -11.47 -6.68
N ILE A 14 -22.44 -11.24 -6.13
CA ILE A 14 -23.72 -11.39 -6.83
C ILE A 14 -24.31 -10.02 -7.13
N ASN A 15 -24.77 -9.80 -8.37
CA ASN A 15 -25.52 -8.60 -8.79
C ASN A 15 -24.89 -7.26 -8.40
N ALA A 16 -23.56 -7.19 -8.24
CA ALA A 16 -22.87 -5.95 -7.95
C ALA A 16 -22.37 -5.31 -9.25
N ARG A 17 -22.57 -4.00 -9.37
CA ARG A 17 -21.94 -3.21 -10.42
C ARG A 17 -20.46 -3.06 -10.07
N HIS A 18 -19.60 -3.38 -11.04
CA HIS A 18 -18.16 -3.20 -10.93
C HIS A 18 -17.74 -2.01 -11.77
N GLU A 19 -16.89 -1.16 -11.23
CA GLU A 19 -16.33 0.00 -11.91
C GLU A 19 -14.81 0.00 -11.72
N LEU A 20 -14.09 0.18 -12.83
CA LEU A 20 -12.63 0.31 -12.84
C LEU A 20 -12.27 1.68 -13.40
N VAL A 21 -11.70 2.53 -12.56
CA VAL A 21 -11.22 3.86 -12.94
C VAL A 21 -9.70 3.81 -13.05
N LEU A 22 -9.17 4.18 -14.22
CA LEU A 22 -7.73 4.26 -14.46
C LEU A 22 -7.33 5.73 -14.64
N ILE A 23 -6.38 6.18 -13.83
CA ILE A 23 -5.83 7.53 -13.90
C ILE A 23 -4.42 7.42 -14.49
N ARG A 24 -4.19 8.07 -15.62
CA ARG A 24 -2.88 8.11 -16.29
C ARG A 24 -2.21 9.46 -16.10
N ALA A 25 -0.91 9.46 -15.84
CA ALA A 25 -0.10 10.67 -15.82
C ALA A 25 -0.05 11.34 -17.21
N ARG A 26 0.35 12.61 -17.26
CA ARG A 26 0.42 13.37 -18.52
C ARG A 26 1.55 12.94 -19.46
N ASN A 27 2.55 12.24 -18.94
CA ASN A 27 3.71 11.76 -19.69
C ASN A 27 4.08 10.34 -19.26
N ASP A 28 4.89 9.67 -20.08
CA ASP A 28 5.32 8.28 -19.88
C ASP A 28 6.76 8.16 -19.36
N ASN A 29 7.32 9.26 -18.83
CA ASN A 29 8.73 9.32 -18.44
C ASN A 29 9.08 8.32 -17.33
N ASN A 30 8.11 7.99 -16.46
CA ASN A 30 8.30 7.05 -15.34
C ASN A 30 8.06 5.58 -15.73
N CYS A 31 7.68 5.30 -16.98
CA CYS A 31 7.31 3.96 -17.42
C CYS A 31 8.45 3.22 -18.13
N VAL A 32 9.56 3.90 -18.40
CA VAL A 32 10.71 3.33 -19.11
C VAL A 32 12.02 3.78 -18.49
N VAL A 33 13.08 3.02 -18.75
CA VAL A 33 14.46 3.41 -18.45
C VAL A 33 15.23 3.43 -19.77
N LEU A 34 15.68 4.63 -20.18
CA LEU A 34 16.40 4.87 -21.42
C LEU A 34 17.90 5.04 -21.16
N SER A 35 18.74 4.56 -22.08
CA SER A 35 20.19 4.76 -22.02
C SER A 35 20.63 6.19 -22.35
N SER A 36 19.78 6.98 -23.02
CA SER A 36 20.03 8.39 -23.34
C SER A 36 18.72 9.18 -23.45
N ASP A 37 18.75 10.45 -23.07
CA ASP A 37 17.58 11.35 -23.06
C ASP A 37 17.24 11.94 -24.46
N ARG A 38 17.57 11.21 -25.53
CA ARG A 38 17.38 11.72 -26.90
C ARG A 38 16.00 11.44 -27.47
N HIS A 39 15.26 10.50 -26.87
CA HIS A 39 13.96 10.08 -27.36
C HIS A 39 12.90 10.28 -26.28
N GLU A 40 11.77 10.85 -26.68
CA GLU A 40 10.61 10.94 -25.80
C GLU A 40 9.89 9.60 -25.79
N PRO A 41 9.83 8.90 -24.65
CA PRO A 41 9.11 7.65 -24.59
C PRO A 41 7.61 7.92 -24.70
N LYS A 42 6.95 7.13 -25.54
CA LYS A 42 5.50 7.16 -25.72
C LYS A 42 4.96 5.74 -25.65
N ILE A 43 4.02 5.52 -24.74
CA ILE A 43 3.32 4.25 -24.57
C ILE A 43 1.90 4.44 -25.05
N ASP A 44 1.56 3.77 -26.15
CA ASP A 44 0.20 3.76 -26.67
C ASP A 44 -0.55 2.52 -26.14
N LEU A 45 -1.55 2.76 -25.30
CA LEU A 45 -2.42 1.71 -24.76
C LEU A 45 -3.52 1.40 -25.77
N HIS A 46 -3.37 0.30 -26.51
CA HIS A 46 -4.37 -0.11 -27.51
C HIS A 46 -5.61 -0.77 -26.90
N LYS A 47 -5.43 -1.58 -25.85
CA LYS A 47 -6.50 -2.35 -25.25
C LYS A 47 -6.22 -2.63 -23.78
N VAL A 48 -7.17 -2.29 -22.93
CA VAL A 48 -7.18 -2.70 -21.53
C VAL A 48 -8.31 -3.72 -21.36
N GLN A 49 -7.99 -4.91 -20.86
CA GLN A 49 -8.97 -5.95 -20.58
C GLN A 49 -8.96 -6.30 -19.11
N TRP A 50 -10.13 -6.21 -18.47
CA TRP A 50 -10.34 -6.72 -17.13
C TRP A 50 -10.99 -8.10 -17.23
N ARG A 51 -10.29 -9.14 -16.73
CA ARG A 51 -10.78 -10.52 -16.74
C ARG A 51 -11.32 -10.87 -15.36
N MET A 52 -12.61 -11.14 -15.27
CA MET A 52 -13.26 -11.57 -14.02
C MET A 52 -13.81 -12.99 -14.18
N PRO A 53 -13.52 -13.93 -13.25
CA PRO A 53 -14.08 -15.27 -13.31
C PRO A 53 -15.60 -15.21 -13.13
N HIS A 54 -16.34 -15.94 -13.98
CA HIS A 54 -17.78 -16.09 -13.83
C HIS A 54 -18.11 -17.49 -13.33
N VAL A 55 -18.88 -17.59 -12.25
CA VAL A 55 -19.25 -18.86 -11.63
C VAL A 55 -20.67 -19.23 -12.03
N TYR A 56 -20.85 -20.39 -12.66
CA TYR A 56 -22.16 -20.94 -12.96
C TYR A 56 -22.55 -21.95 -11.88
N LEU A 57 -23.75 -21.81 -11.34
CA LEU A 57 -24.29 -22.70 -10.31
C LEU A 57 -25.12 -23.80 -10.94
N ASN A 58 -25.06 -25.02 -10.38
CA ASN A 58 -26.04 -26.06 -10.68
C ASN A 58 -27.43 -25.70 -10.11
N GLU A 59 -28.48 -26.40 -10.56
CA GLU A 59 -29.87 -26.08 -10.19
C GLU A 59 -30.12 -26.09 -8.68
N ILE A 60 -29.49 -27.02 -7.95
CA ILE A 60 -29.62 -27.12 -6.49
C ILE A 60 -29.04 -25.89 -5.79
N ASN A 61 -27.83 -25.47 -6.19
CA ASN A 61 -27.16 -24.30 -5.60
C ASN A 61 -27.84 -23.00 -6.03
N LYS A 62 -28.37 -22.94 -7.26
CA LYS A 62 -29.14 -21.80 -7.76
C LYS A 62 -30.41 -21.58 -6.92
N LEU A 63 -31.18 -22.64 -6.63
CA LEU A 63 -32.34 -22.55 -5.74
C LEU A 63 -31.97 -22.09 -4.32
N ARG A 64 -30.87 -22.58 -3.76
CA ARG A 64 -30.37 -22.12 -2.45
C ARG A 64 -29.97 -20.64 -2.47
N LEU A 65 -29.33 -20.20 -3.54
CA LEU A 65 -28.95 -18.80 -3.72
C LEU A 65 -30.20 -17.91 -3.79
N LEU A 66 -31.19 -18.27 -4.60
CA LEU A 66 -32.43 -17.50 -4.74
C LEU A 66 -33.15 -17.31 -3.41
N ARG A 67 -33.30 -18.37 -2.60
CA ARG A 67 -33.86 -18.26 -1.25
C ARG A 67 -33.06 -17.33 -0.33
N THR A 68 -31.72 -17.35 -0.46
CA THR A 68 -30.85 -16.46 0.31
C THR A 68 -31.02 -15.00 -0.11
N LEU A 69 -31.24 -14.76 -1.41
CA LEU A 69 -31.50 -13.44 -1.97
C LEU A 69 -32.87 -12.91 -1.53
N GLU A 70 -33.93 -13.72 -1.60
CA GLU A 70 -35.29 -13.35 -1.18
C GLU A 70 -35.38 -12.85 0.26
N ASN A 71 -34.54 -13.39 1.14
CA ASN A 71 -34.45 -12.94 2.54
C ASN A 71 -33.90 -11.51 2.69
N GLY A 72 -33.46 -10.85 1.61
CA GLY A 72 -32.97 -9.48 1.62
C GLY A 72 -31.73 -9.26 2.50
N ARG A 73 -30.98 -10.33 2.78
CA ARG A 73 -29.86 -10.31 3.71
C ARG A 73 -28.70 -9.51 3.12
N PHE A 74 -28.11 -8.64 3.94
CA PHE A 74 -26.84 -7.99 3.61
C PHE A 74 -25.70 -9.01 3.65
N LEU A 75 -24.88 -9.01 2.60
CA LEU A 75 -23.67 -9.82 2.50
C LEU A 75 -22.49 -8.96 2.90
N SER A 76 -21.74 -9.42 3.89
CA SER A 76 -20.50 -8.77 4.33
C SER A 76 -19.34 -9.16 3.41
N MET A 77 -18.64 -8.14 2.93
CA MET A 77 -17.45 -8.19 2.11
C MET A 77 -16.30 -7.53 2.88
N ALA A 78 -15.34 -8.35 3.32
CA ALA A 78 -14.10 -7.88 3.88
C ALA A 78 -13.02 -7.91 2.79
N PHE A 79 -12.28 -6.81 2.63
CA PHE A 79 -11.19 -6.69 1.66
C PHE A 79 -10.14 -5.68 2.13
N HIS A 80 -8.92 -5.77 1.60
CA HIS A 80 -7.90 -4.75 1.83
C HIS A 80 -8.05 -3.57 0.86
N SER A 81 -7.96 -2.35 1.39
CA SER A 81 -7.87 -1.12 0.59
C SER A 81 -6.56 -0.41 0.86
N TRP A 82 -6.05 0.31 -0.14
CA TRP A 82 -4.79 1.03 -0.08
C TRP A 82 -4.91 2.48 -0.53
N ASP A 83 -4.28 3.40 0.19
CA ASP A 83 -4.19 4.82 -0.16
C ASP A 83 -2.71 5.22 -0.24
N LEU A 84 -2.30 5.79 -1.38
CA LEU A 84 -0.94 6.30 -1.57
C LEU A 84 -0.91 7.82 -1.41
N TYR A 85 -0.01 8.30 -0.56
CA TYR A 85 0.28 9.71 -0.35
C TYR A 85 1.72 10.01 -0.73
N GLU A 86 1.95 11.20 -1.28
CA GLU A 86 3.29 11.66 -1.66
C GLU A 86 3.55 13.04 -1.06
N PHE A 87 4.72 13.21 -0.45
CA PHE A 87 5.30 14.51 -0.16
C PHE A 87 6.31 14.83 -1.27
N PRO A 88 5.95 15.69 -2.24
CA PRO A 88 6.68 15.82 -3.49
C PRO A 88 8.12 16.32 -3.35
N LEU A 89 8.41 17.21 -2.39
CA LEU A 89 9.74 17.78 -2.21
C LEU A 89 10.03 18.00 -0.73
N LEU A 90 10.96 17.22 -0.19
CA LEU A 90 11.49 17.39 1.16
C LEU A 90 12.50 18.54 1.21
N GLN A 91 12.55 19.21 2.36
CA GLN A 91 13.59 20.20 2.65
C GLN A 91 14.95 19.50 2.88
N SER A 92 16.06 20.19 2.64
CA SER A 92 17.40 19.62 2.88
C SER A 92 17.78 19.77 4.35
N THR A 93 17.03 19.07 5.21
CA THR A 93 17.23 18.97 6.66
C THR A 93 17.40 17.51 7.05
N THR A 94 17.89 17.26 8.26
CA THR A 94 18.04 15.92 8.82
C THR A 94 16.74 15.36 9.40
N ALA A 95 15.90 16.21 9.98
CA ALA A 95 14.65 15.79 10.62
C ALA A 95 13.45 16.32 9.83
N HIS A 96 12.41 15.48 9.74
CA HIS A 96 11.19 15.77 9.00
C HIS A 96 9.96 15.30 9.77
N THR A 97 8.90 16.09 9.66
CA THR A 97 7.58 15.74 10.20
C THR A 97 6.55 15.94 9.11
N TRP A 98 5.75 14.92 8.83
CA TRP A 98 4.76 14.93 7.77
C TRP A 98 3.40 14.45 8.28
N ALA A 99 2.43 15.35 8.32
CA ALA A 99 1.02 14.99 8.51
C ALA A 99 0.48 14.43 7.19
N VAL A 100 0.29 13.10 7.15
CA VAL A 100 -0.08 12.37 5.92
C VAL A 100 -1.56 12.54 5.63
N LYS A 101 -2.41 12.22 6.62
CA LYS A 101 -3.87 12.18 6.48
C LYS A 101 -4.52 12.23 7.86
N ALA A 102 -5.60 12.99 7.99
CA ALA A 102 -6.57 12.77 9.05
C ALA A 102 -7.62 11.77 8.55
N THR A 103 -7.66 10.57 9.14
CA THR A 103 -8.65 9.54 8.79
C THR A 103 -9.74 9.40 9.85
N THR A 104 -10.90 8.94 9.42
CA THR A 104 -11.98 8.56 10.35
C THR A 104 -11.69 7.17 10.91
N GLN A 105 -12.22 6.86 12.10
CA GLN A 105 -12.02 5.57 12.77
C GLN A 105 -12.31 4.33 11.89
N LEU A 106 -13.25 4.45 10.96
CA LEU A 106 -13.63 3.39 10.02
C LEU A 106 -12.43 2.93 9.16
N GLU A 107 -11.56 3.87 8.76
CA GLU A 107 -10.38 3.57 7.93
C GLU A 107 -9.11 3.36 8.80
N LYS A 108 -9.19 2.49 9.82
CA LYS A 108 -8.04 2.21 10.67
C LYS A 108 -6.87 1.64 9.83
N PRO A 109 -5.66 2.21 9.88
CA PRO A 109 -4.51 1.69 9.14
C PRO A 109 -4.06 0.38 9.77
N ARG A 110 -3.85 -0.67 8.96
CA ARG A 110 -3.27 -1.95 9.40
C ARG A 110 -1.77 -1.97 9.19
N TYR A 111 -1.32 -1.50 8.03
CA TYR A 111 0.10 -1.34 7.72
C TYR A 111 0.34 0.04 7.12
N VAL A 112 1.49 0.61 7.43
CA VAL A 112 1.99 1.82 6.79
C VAL A 112 3.35 1.51 6.19
N ILE A 113 3.49 1.74 4.88
CA ILE A 113 4.75 1.55 4.17
C ILE A 113 5.27 2.93 3.79
N PHE A 114 6.46 3.25 4.27
CA PHE A 114 7.15 4.50 4.02
C PHE A 114 8.40 4.27 3.19
N ALA A 115 8.63 5.14 2.21
CA ALA A 115 9.78 5.09 1.33
C ALA A 115 10.22 6.47 0.88
N LEU A 116 11.51 6.62 0.57
CA LEU A 116 12.10 7.83 0.03
C LEU A 116 12.60 7.58 -1.38
N GLN A 117 12.49 8.57 -2.26
CA GLN A 117 12.99 8.49 -3.63
C GLN A 117 13.62 9.82 -4.04
N THR A 118 14.89 9.79 -4.46
CA THR A 118 15.67 10.98 -4.83
C THR A 118 15.88 11.07 -6.33
N GLY A 119 15.44 12.18 -6.94
CA GLY A 119 15.85 12.61 -8.29
C GLY A 119 15.62 11.56 -9.38
N ARG A 120 14.57 10.74 -9.25
CA ARG A 120 14.14 9.70 -10.22
C ARG A 120 12.82 10.05 -10.90
N ARG A 121 11.95 10.77 -10.21
CA ARG A 121 10.65 11.16 -10.75
C ARG A 121 10.81 12.00 -12.00
N ASN A 122 10.16 11.57 -13.07
CA ASN A 122 10.21 12.13 -14.42
C ASN A 122 11.61 12.13 -15.06
N VAL A 123 12.56 11.36 -14.54
CA VAL A 123 13.92 11.23 -15.09
C VAL A 123 14.00 9.95 -15.91
N ARG A 124 14.00 10.08 -17.23
CA ARG A 124 13.93 8.95 -18.18
C ARG A 124 15.13 8.00 -18.13
N THR A 125 16.26 8.44 -17.60
CA THR A 125 17.49 7.63 -17.50
C THR A 125 17.59 6.84 -16.20
N LYS A 126 16.65 7.04 -15.27
CA LYS A 126 16.65 6.37 -13.98
C LYS A 126 15.37 5.56 -13.80
N ASP A 127 15.49 4.48 -13.05
CA ASP A 127 14.36 3.63 -12.72
C ASP A 127 13.50 4.26 -11.61
N ALA A 128 12.28 4.67 -11.97
CA ALA A 128 11.32 5.27 -11.05
C ALA A 128 10.65 4.24 -10.12
N SER A 129 10.90 2.94 -10.28
CA SER A 129 10.40 1.89 -9.38
C SER A 129 11.30 1.65 -8.16
N LEU A 130 12.52 2.22 -8.16
CA LEU A 130 13.50 2.05 -7.08
C LEU A 130 13.40 3.18 -6.06
N PHE A 131 13.61 2.83 -4.80
CA PHE A 131 13.66 3.74 -3.67
C PHE A 131 15.11 3.91 -3.15
N ASP A 132 15.32 4.93 -2.33
CA ASP A 132 16.62 5.29 -1.77
C ASP A 132 16.61 5.18 -0.24
N GLU A 133 17.77 4.86 0.32
CA GLU A 133 17.96 4.81 1.76
C GLU A 133 18.06 6.21 2.42
N CYS A 134 18.50 7.22 1.66
CA CYS A 134 18.65 8.62 2.10
C CYS A 134 19.32 8.81 3.49
N ASP A 135 20.27 7.95 3.86
CA ASP A 135 20.91 7.95 5.19
C ASP A 135 19.89 7.94 6.36
N LEU A 136 18.74 7.26 6.17
CA LEU A 136 17.69 7.15 7.17
C LEU A 136 18.24 6.53 8.46
N SER A 137 17.88 7.13 9.59
CA SER A 137 18.32 6.71 10.93
C SER A 137 17.15 6.24 11.80
N ASN A 138 16.00 6.90 11.67
CA ASN A 138 14.82 6.57 12.44
C ASN A 138 13.55 6.96 11.69
N VAL A 139 12.47 6.22 11.92
CA VAL A 139 11.12 6.55 11.45
C VAL A 139 10.14 6.20 12.55
N LYS A 140 9.23 7.11 12.83
CA LYS A 140 8.12 6.92 13.76
C LYS A 140 6.82 7.31 13.07
N LEU A 141 5.89 6.39 13.06
CA LEU A 141 4.51 6.65 12.72
C LEU A 141 3.77 7.04 13.99
N PHE A 142 3.15 8.21 13.97
CA PHE A 142 2.22 8.67 14.98
C PHE A 142 0.79 8.45 14.50
N LEU A 143 0.00 7.77 15.33
CA LEU A 143 -1.44 7.65 15.20
C LEU A 143 -2.04 8.40 16.39
N ASN A 144 -2.45 9.65 16.17
CA ASN A 144 -2.73 10.61 17.24
C ASN A 144 -1.53 10.75 18.19
N SER A 145 -1.69 10.31 19.45
CA SER A 145 -0.66 10.39 20.50
C SER A 145 0.18 9.12 20.64
N GLU A 146 -0.22 8.01 19.98
CA GLU A 146 0.55 6.76 19.99
C GLU A 146 1.54 6.73 18.84
N PHE A 147 2.69 6.09 19.05
CA PHE A 147 3.71 5.97 18.02
C PHE A 147 4.25 4.55 17.85
N TYR A 148 4.67 4.24 16.64
CA TYR A 148 5.14 2.94 16.20
C TYR A 148 6.35 3.12 15.25
N PRO A 149 7.41 2.30 15.36
CA PRO A 149 7.69 1.40 16.48
C PRO A 149 7.95 2.16 17.80
N TYR A 150 7.82 1.47 18.93
CA TYR A 150 8.07 2.05 20.26
C TYR A 150 9.55 2.35 20.51
N ASP A 151 10.43 1.54 19.93
CA ASP A 151 11.88 1.70 20.02
C ASP A 151 12.42 2.42 18.79
N ASP A 152 13.49 3.19 18.98
CA ASP A 152 14.23 3.79 17.88
C ASP A 152 14.93 2.71 17.04
N MET A 153 14.86 2.83 15.71
CA MET A 153 15.45 1.82 14.82
C MET A 153 16.97 1.92 14.71
N HIS A 154 17.56 3.09 15.01
CA HIS A 154 19.00 3.38 14.96
C HIS A 154 19.70 2.84 13.70
N LEU A 155 19.07 3.05 12.54
CA LEU A 155 19.51 2.53 11.24
C LEU A 155 20.87 3.11 10.86
N ASP A 156 21.72 2.26 10.26
CA ASP A 156 23.06 2.59 9.79
C ASP A 156 23.40 1.82 8.52
N PHE A 157 23.13 2.38 7.35
CA PHE A 157 23.47 1.72 6.08
C PHE A 157 24.99 1.54 5.92
N THR A 158 25.80 2.49 6.39
CA THR A 158 27.27 2.39 6.33
C THR A 158 27.86 1.27 7.18
N LYS A 159 27.20 0.93 8.30
CA LYS A 159 27.60 -0.18 9.18
C LYS A 159 26.73 -1.43 8.99
N ASN A 160 25.97 -1.52 7.91
CA ASN A 160 25.04 -2.60 7.61
C ASN A 160 23.98 -2.86 8.70
N ARG A 161 23.59 -1.85 9.48
CA ARG A 161 22.50 -1.91 10.46
C ARG A 161 21.17 -1.51 9.83
N TYR A 162 20.67 -2.37 8.94
CA TYR A 162 19.35 -2.21 8.32
C TYR A 162 18.53 -3.52 8.37
N ALA A 163 19.02 -4.53 9.08
CA ALA A 163 18.34 -5.83 9.22
C ALA A 163 16.92 -5.70 9.79
N VAL A 164 16.67 -4.69 10.64
CA VAL A 164 15.34 -4.39 11.18
C VAL A 164 14.33 -4.09 10.07
N LEU A 165 14.74 -3.32 9.04
CA LEU A 165 13.85 -3.02 7.91
C LEU A 165 13.50 -4.27 7.10
N TYR A 166 14.49 -5.16 6.92
CA TYR A 166 14.27 -6.41 6.22
C TYR A 166 13.38 -7.38 7.01
N ASP A 167 13.54 -7.45 8.34
CA ASP A 167 12.64 -8.22 9.21
C ASP A 167 11.21 -7.67 9.17
N MET A 168 11.03 -6.35 9.21
CA MET A 168 9.71 -5.70 9.06
C MET A 168 9.06 -6.05 7.71
N TYR A 169 9.82 -5.96 6.62
CA TYR A 169 9.35 -6.32 5.27
C TYR A 169 8.95 -7.80 5.16
N THR A 170 9.81 -8.73 5.62
CA THR A 170 9.52 -10.17 5.53
C THR A 170 8.32 -10.57 6.37
N ARG A 171 8.17 -10.01 7.58
CA ARG A 171 6.97 -10.21 8.42
C ARG A 171 5.72 -9.71 7.73
N PHE A 172 5.75 -8.53 7.11
CA PHE A 172 4.64 -8.02 6.33
C PHE A 172 4.28 -8.95 5.17
N CYS A 173 5.26 -9.35 4.36
CA CYS A 173 5.00 -10.25 3.23
C CYS A 173 4.37 -11.58 3.68
N ARG A 174 4.85 -12.17 4.78
CA ARG A 174 4.27 -13.40 5.35
C ARG A 174 2.85 -13.18 5.85
N ALA A 175 2.62 -12.12 6.62
CA ALA A 175 1.34 -11.87 7.27
C ALA A 175 0.26 -11.36 6.30
N PHE A 176 0.64 -10.56 5.31
CA PHE A 176 -0.30 -9.93 4.37
C PHE A 176 -0.64 -10.84 3.19
N TYR A 177 0.35 -11.49 2.58
CA TYR A 177 0.13 -12.36 1.42
C TYR A 177 -0.11 -13.83 1.79
N ALA A 178 -0.06 -14.18 3.08
CA ALA A 178 -0.16 -15.55 3.56
C ALA A 178 0.81 -16.49 2.83
N LEU A 179 2.03 -16.00 2.54
CA LEU A 179 3.09 -16.79 1.93
C LEU A 179 3.52 -17.87 2.94
N ASP A 180 3.50 -19.12 2.51
CA ASP A 180 4.02 -20.24 3.29
C ASP A 180 5.51 -20.02 3.58
N TRP A 181 6.00 -20.54 4.71
CA TRP A 181 7.39 -20.37 5.15
C TRP A 181 8.42 -20.92 4.13
N ASP A 182 8.00 -21.83 3.26
CA ASP A 182 8.83 -22.49 2.26
C ASP A 182 8.75 -21.84 0.86
N ASP A 183 7.90 -20.83 0.65
CA ASP A 183 7.75 -20.11 -0.64
C ASP A 183 8.58 -18.81 -0.67
N ASP A 184 9.88 -18.95 -0.38
CA ASP A 184 10.86 -17.85 -0.40
C ASP A 184 11.07 -17.25 -1.81
N GLY A 185 10.55 -17.90 -2.86
CA GLY A 185 10.68 -17.44 -4.24
C GLY A 185 9.97 -16.12 -4.54
N ALA A 186 8.97 -15.75 -3.73
CA ALA A 186 8.20 -14.52 -3.89
C ALA A 186 8.80 -13.31 -3.14
N MET A 187 9.73 -13.53 -2.18
CA MET A 187 10.32 -12.46 -1.39
C MET A 187 11.63 -11.95 -1.98
N LEU A 188 11.89 -10.65 -1.84
CA LEU A 188 13.19 -10.11 -2.18
C LEU A 188 14.24 -10.64 -1.20
N THR A 189 15.34 -11.19 -1.70
CA THR A 189 16.54 -11.43 -0.89
C THR A 189 17.05 -10.11 -0.31
N MET A 190 17.69 -10.13 0.86
CA MET A 190 18.23 -8.93 1.53
C MET A 190 19.06 -8.00 0.62
N SER A 191 19.88 -8.54 -0.28
CA SER A 191 20.65 -7.74 -1.26
C SER A 191 19.77 -7.02 -2.28
N LYS A 192 18.76 -7.71 -2.81
CA LYS A 192 17.76 -7.14 -3.72
C LYS A 192 16.87 -6.13 -3.01
N PHE A 193 16.49 -6.37 -1.75
CA PHE A 193 15.73 -5.41 -0.95
C PHE A 193 16.48 -4.08 -0.82
N LEU A 194 17.78 -4.12 -0.52
CA LEU A 194 18.60 -2.91 -0.46
C LEU A 194 18.72 -2.23 -1.83
N HIS A 195 18.86 -3.00 -2.91
CA HIS A 195 18.98 -2.46 -4.27
C HIS A 195 17.68 -1.85 -4.81
N CYS A 196 16.54 -2.48 -4.57
CA CYS A 196 15.21 -1.96 -4.88
C CYS A 196 14.85 -0.75 -4.02
N GLY A 197 15.57 -0.57 -2.91
CA GLY A 197 15.41 0.52 -1.97
C GLY A 197 14.77 0.03 -0.67
N PRO A 198 15.34 0.38 0.49
CA PRO A 198 14.81 -0.07 1.76
C PRO A 198 13.47 0.60 2.05
N LEU A 199 12.43 -0.22 2.16
CA LEU A 199 11.09 0.19 2.56
C LEU A 199 10.95 0.05 4.08
N VAL A 200 10.29 1.00 4.73
CA VAL A 200 9.95 0.90 6.14
C VAL A 200 8.50 0.44 6.25
N VAL A 201 8.28 -0.78 6.78
CA VAL A 201 6.94 -1.34 6.92
C VAL A 201 6.51 -1.40 8.39
N ILE A 202 5.61 -0.52 8.78
CA ILE A 202 5.15 -0.39 10.16
C ILE A 202 3.83 -1.15 10.31
N ASP A 203 3.87 -2.21 11.13
CA ASP A 203 2.69 -2.99 11.50
C ASP A 203 1.91 -2.27 12.60
N CYS A 204 0.69 -1.86 12.27
CA CYS A 204 -0.23 -1.18 13.16
C CYS A 204 -1.41 -2.09 13.57
N SER A 205 -1.36 -3.39 13.25
CA SER A 205 -2.46 -4.33 13.52
C SER A 205 -2.81 -4.45 15.01
N ARG A 206 -1.82 -4.26 15.90
CA ARG A 206 -1.96 -4.33 17.36
C ARG A 206 -2.14 -2.96 18.03
N GLN A 207 -2.79 -2.03 17.33
CA GLN A 207 -3.11 -0.72 17.86
C GLN A 207 -3.95 -0.78 19.14
N ASN A 208 -3.66 0.10 20.09
CA ASN A 208 -4.41 0.23 21.32
C ASN A 208 -5.88 0.57 21.05
N GLU A 209 -6.75 0.02 21.89
CA GLU A 209 -8.17 0.32 21.86
C GLU A 209 -8.48 1.78 22.24
N ALA A 210 -7.57 2.51 22.89
CA ALA A 210 -7.77 3.90 23.25
C ALA A 210 -7.80 4.87 22.05
N VAL A 211 -7.28 4.47 20.88
CA VAL A 211 -7.31 5.27 19.62
C VAL A 211 -8.74 5.36 19.02
N LYS A 212 -9.77 4.86 19.71
CA LYS A 212 -11.15 4.68 19.23
C LYS A 212 -12.04 5.94 19.15
N SER A 213 -11.65 7.14 19.61
CA SER A 213 -12.61 8.27 19.65
C SER A 213 -12.40 9.28 18.50
N ALA A 214 -13.23 9.14 17.46
CA ALA A 214 -13.48 10.09 16.36
C ALA A 214 -12.54 10.07 15.15
N THR A 215 -11.34 10.65 15.25
CA THR A 215 -10.43 10.87 14.11
C THR A 215 -9.00 10.46 14.46
N VAL A 216 -8.34 9.78 13.53
CA VAL A 216 -6.94 9.37 13.64
C VAL A 216 -6.10 10.25 12.72
N ASP A 217 -5.29 11.12 13.30
CA ASP A 217 -4.25 11.84 12.59
C ASP A 217 -3.06 10.91 12.36
N VAL A 218 -2.72 10.68 11.10
CA VAL A 218 -1.59 9.85 10.68
C VAL A 218 -0.43 10.78 10.35
N ARG A 219 0.59 10.77 11.18
CA ARG A 219 1.80 11.60 11.03
C ARG A 219 3.04 10.72 10.99
N ILE A 220 3.95 10.99 10.09
CA ILE A 220 5.25 10.31 10.01
C ILE A 220 6.33 11.31 10.40
N GLU A 221 7.16 10.93 11.36
CA GLU A 221 8.40 11.62 11.70
C GLU A 221 9.57 10.73 11.30
N PHE A 222 10.58 11.31 10.68
CA PHE A 222 11.78 10.57 10.33
C PHE A 222 13.02 11.44 10.40
N ASP A 223 14.11 10.78 10.76
CA ASP A 223 15.42 11.39 10.92
C ASP A 223 16.41 10.71 9.99
N CYS A 224 17.21 11.52 9.30
CA CYS A 224 18.35 11.13 8.48
C CYS A 224 19.64 11.59 9.14
N ARG A 225 20.72 10.83 8.96
CA ARG A 225 22.04 11.16 9.54
C ARG A 225 22.73 12.33 8.84
N ARG A 226 22.32 12.58 7.61
CA ARG A 226 22.75 13.70 6.77
C ARG A 226 21.52 14.38 6.23
N ASN A 227 21.70 15.60 5.73
CA ASN A 227 20.61 16.31 5.08
C ASN A 227 20.08 15.48 3.92
N VAL A 228 18.76 15.38 3.83
CA VAL A 228 18.10 14.71 2.71
C VAL A 228 18.56 15.37 1.41
N PRO A 229 18.95 14.58 0.38
CA PRO A 229 19.36 15.13 -0.91
C PRO A 229 18.24 15.99 -1.54
N PRO A 230 18.60 17.00 -2.35
CA PRO A 230 17.60 17.74 -3.11
C PRO A 230 16.79 16.81 -4.03
N GLU A 231 15.58 17.21 -4.37
CA GLU A 231 14.67 16.42 -5.22
C GLU A 231 14.26 15.06 -4.63
N THR A 232 14.22 14.97 -3.29
CA THR A 232 13.70 13.78 -2.62
C THR A 232 12.20 13.89 -2.38
N THR A 233 11.46 12.90 -2.85
CA THR A 233 10.03 12.68 -2.60
C THR A 233 9.89 11.62 -1.51
N ALA A 234 9.00 11.84 -0.55
CA ALA A 234 8.56 10.79 0.36
C ALA A 234 7.23 10.20 -0.10
N SER A 235 7.10 8.89 0.00
CA SER A 235 5.87 8.16 -0.32
C SER A 235 5.40 7.38 0.91
N CYS A 236 4.10 7.45 1.20
CA CYS A 236 3.44 6.71 2.26
C CYS A 236 2.25 5.95 1.68
N LEU A 237 2.31 4.62 1.72
CA LEU A 237 1.20 3.75 1.38
C LEU A 237 0.54 3.27 2.68
N ILE A 238 -0.73 3.59 2.85
CA ILE A 238 -1.51 3.15 3.99
C ILE A 238 -2.42 2.02 3.54
N LEU A 239 -2.32 0.87 4.20
CA LEU A 239 -3.19 -0.28 3.96
C LEU A 239 -4.22 -0.35 5.08
N HIS A 240 -5.49 -0.47 4.71
CA HIS A 240 -6.63 -0.53 5.62
C HIS A 240 -7.40 -1.84 5.41
N ASP A 241 -7.94 -2.38 6.50
CA ASP A 241 -8.98 -3.41 6.41
C ASP A 241 -10.32 -2.71 6.19
N ARG A 242 -11.10 -3.16 5.20
CA ARG A 242 -12.44 -2.65 4.94
C ARG A 242 -13.47 -3.74 5.07
N VAL A 243 -14.60 -3.39 5.67
CA VAL A 243 -15.78 -4.23 5.71
C VAL A 243 -16.97 -3.43 5.19
N VAL A 244 -17.50 -3.91 4.09
CA VAL A 244 -18.68 -3.36 3.43
C VAL A 244 -19.78 -4.40 3.46
N GLU A 245 -20.99 -3.98 3.78
CA GLU A 245 -22.18 -4.81 3.65
C GLU A 245 -22.98 -4.36 2.44
N TYR A 246 -23.36 -5.29 1.57
CA TYR A 246 -24.18 -4.96 0.41
C TYR A 246 -25.36 -5.90 0.27
N ASN A 247 -26.48 -5.38 -0.23
CA ASN A 247 -27.66 -6.16 -0.55
C ASN A 247 -27.70 -6.44 -2.06
N PRO A 248 -27.63 -7.71 -2.51
CA PRO A 248 -27.59 -8.03 -3.93
C PRO A 248 -28.91 -7.78 -4.69
N LEU A 249 -30.05 -7.60 -4.00
CA LEU A 249 -31.33 -7.28 -4.64
C LEU A 249 -31.49 -5.78 -4.85
N THR A 250 -31.17 -4.98 -3.83
CA THR A 250 -31.39 -3.52 -3.87
C THR A 250 -30.15 -2.75 -4.33
N SER A 251 -29.00 -3.41 -4.45
CA SER A 251 -27.69 -2.79 -4.71
C SER A 251 -27.27 -1.75 -3.68
N VAL A 252 -27.91 -1.72 -2.50
CA VAL A 252 -27.55 -0.83 -1.40
C VAL A 252 -26.26 -1.33 -0.76
N VAL A 253 -25.30 -0.42 -0.61
CA VAL A 253 -23.99 -0.68 -0.02
C VAL A 253 -23.84 0.16 1.26
N ARG A 254 -23.39 -0.45 2.34
CA ARG A 254 -23.16 0.17 3.65
C ARG A 254 -21.71 -0.06 4.08
N ARG A 255 -21.03 1.00 4.50
CA ARG A 255 -19.70 0.89 5.11
C ARG A 255 -19.88 0.54 6.58
N VAL A 256 -19.21 -0.52 7.03
CA VAL A 256 -19.24 -0.98 8.42
C VAL A 256 -17.92 -0.69 9.10
N VAL A 257 -16.81 -0.86 8.38
CA VAL A 257 -15.42 -0.53 8.74
C VAL A 257 -14.73 0.01 7.47
#